data_AF-A0A537I119-F1
#
_entry.id   AF-A0A537I119-F1
#
_cell.length_a   1.000
_cell.length_b   1.000
_cell.length_c   1.000
_cell.angle_alpha   90.00
_cell.angle_beta   90.00
_cell.angle_gamma   90.00
#
_symmetry.space_group_name_H-M   'P 1'
#
loop_
_entity.id
_entity.type
_entity.pdbx_description
1 polymer ?
#
loop_
_entity_poly.entity_id
_entity_poly.type
_entity_poly.pdbx_seq_one_letter_code
_entity_poly.pdbx_strand_id
1 'polypeptide(L)'
;MPSAVRITDVTTHGGTVVGPGMPTVLIGGMPAAVATDTHICAIPANTPHPQVSIFPMGSVTVLLGGKPALRTSDVCICGAAAAVGEPTVLIG
;
A
#
# COMPACT_ATOMS: atom_id res chain seq x y z
N MET A 1 -2.27 5.70 15.65
CA MET A 1 -1.30 5.14 14.68
C MET A 1 -2.11 4.44 13.60
N PRO A 2 -1.86 4.70 12.32
CA PRO A 2 -2.56 4.03 11.21
C PRO A 2 -2.24 2.53 11.16
N SER A 3 -3.19 1.74 10.65
CA SER A 3 -3.01 0.30 10.47
C SER A 3 -2.06 -0.01 9.33
N ALA A 4 -1.28 -1.07 9.47
CA ALA A 4 -0.32 -1.53 8.48
C ALA A 4 -1.02 -2.11 7.24
N VAL A 5 -0.48 -1.80 6.06
CA VAL A 5 -1.05 -2.25 4.78
C VAL A 5 -0.34 -3.52 4.33
N ARG A 6 -1.08 -4.42 3.69
CA ARG A 6 -0.61 -5.67 3.12
C ARG A 6 -0.79 -5.66 1.61
N ILE A 7 -0.07 -6.55 0.94
CA ILE A 7 -0.39 -6.86 -0.45
C ILE A 7 -1.84 -7.34 -0.54
N THR A 8 -2.54 -6.93 -1.60
CA THR A 8 -3.97 -7.13 -1.89
C THR A 8 -4.98 -6.28 -1.12
N ASP A 9 -4.55 -5.48 -0.12
CA ASP A 9 -5.48 -4.56 0.54
C ASP A 9 -6.05 -3.53 -0.46
N VAL A 10 -7.29 -3.11 -0.24
CA VAL A 10 -8.04 -2.23 -1.15
C VAL A 10 -7.64 -0.77 -0.96
N THR A 11 -7.68 0.01 -2.04
CA THR A 11 -7.43 1.45 -2.05
C THR A 11 -8.71 2.26 -2.26
N THR A 12 -8.64 3.57 -2.04
CA THR A 12 -9.80 4.48 -2.16
C THR A 12 -10.34 4.62 -3.59
N HIS A 13 -9.58 4.22 -4.61
CA HIS A 13 -10.07 4.15 -6.00
C HIS A 13 -10.70 2.79 -6.34
N GLY A 14 -10.84 1.89 -5.36
CA GLY A 14 -11.45 0.57 -5.54
C GLY A 14 -10.55 -0.50 -6.15
N GLY A 15 -9.29 -0.17 -6.46
CA GLY A 15 -8.29 -1.15 -6.84
C GLY A 15 -7.50 -1.66 -5.64
N THR A 16 -6.35 -2.28 -5.87
CA THR A 16 -5.60 -2.98 -4.81
C THR A 16 -4.14 -2.56 -4.75
N VAL A 17 -3.53 -2.75 -3.58
CA VAL A 17 -2.08 -2.68 -3.40
C VAL A 17 -1.45 -3.97 -3.92
N VAL A 18 -0.46 -3.82 -4.78
CA VAL A 18 0.22 -4.91 -5.48
C VAL A 18 1.71 -4.66 -5.43
N GLY A 19 2.45 -5.65 -4.96
CA GLY A 19 3.90 -5.59 -4.96
C GLY A 19 4.45 -6.95 -4.61
N PRO A 20 5.78 -7.15 -4.67
CA PRO A 20 6.34 -8.26 -3.92
C PRO A 20 6.11 -8.07 -2.42
N GLY A 21 5.85 -6.83 -1.97
CA GLY A 21 5.81 -6.49 -0.55
C GLY A 21 7.17 -6.75 0.09
N MET A 22 7.15 -7.02 1.39
CA MET A 22 8.27 -7.64 2.09
C MET A 22 7.90 -9.08 2.47
N PRO A 23 8.27 -10.09 1.65
CA PRO A 23 7.77 -11.46 1.80
C PRO A 23 8.19 -12.17 3.10
N THR A 24 9.24 -11.67 3.77
CA THR A 24 9.70 -12.20 5.07
C THR A 24 9.00 -11.53 6.26
N VAL A 25 8.21 -10.49 6.04
CA VAL A 25 7.45 -9.78 7.07
C VAL A 25 5.97 -9.98 6.78
N LEU A 26 5.34 -10.88 7.53
CA LEU A 26 3.93 -11.20 7.36
C LEU A 26 3.09 -10.42 8.38
N ILE A 27 2.08 -9.70 7.88
CA ILE A 27 1.08 -8.99 8.67
C ILE A 27 -0.26 -9.65 8.38
N GLY A 28 -0.92 -10.20 9.41
CA GLY A 28 -2.14 -10.99 9.22
C GLY A 28 -1.97 -12.17 8.24
N GLY A 29 -0.76 -12.74 8.15
CA GLY A 29 -0.44 -13.85 7.25
C GLY A 29 -0.12 -13.46 5.80
N MET A 30 -0.20 -12.18 5.43
CA MET A 30 0.11 -11.68 4.09
C MET A 30 1.41 -10.86 4.08
N PRO A 31 2.16 -10.78 2.97
CA PRO A 31 3.32 -9.90 2.88
C PRO A 31 2.95 -8.45 3.20
N ALA A 32 3.74 -7.82 4.08
CA ALA A 32 3.59 -6.41 4.41
C ALA A 32 3.90 -5.55 3.20
N ALA A 33 3.08 -4.53 2.95
CA ALA A 33 3.31 -3.59 1.85
C ALA A 33 4.31 -2.52 2.27
N VAL A 34 5.14 -2.08 1.32
CA VAL A 34 6.23 -1.13 1.52
C VAL A 34 6.26 -0.10 0.40
N ALA A 35 6.92 1.04 0.63
CA ALA A 35 7.15 2.01 -0.43
C ALA A 35 7.81 1.33 -1.64
N THR A 36 7.48 1.81 -2.83
CA THR A 36 7.76 1.22 -4.16
C THR A 36 6.85 0.07 -4.58
N ASP A 37 6.01 -0.48 -3.70
CA ASP A 37 4.89 -1.30 -4.15
C ASP A 37 3.93 -0.43 -5.00
N THR A 38 3.14 -1.09 -5.84
CA THR A 38 2.21 -0.47 -6.77
C THR A 38 0.77 -0.53 -6.30
N HIS A 39 -0.06 0.29 -6.89
CA HIS A 39 -1.50 0.18 -6.88
C HIS A 39 -1.96 -0.11 -8.30
N ILE A 40 -2.78 -1.16 -8.48
CA ILE A 40 -3.53 -1.36 -9.72
C ILE A 40 -4.90 -0.70 -9.55
N CYS A 41 -5.15 0.34 -10.31
CA CYS A 41 -6.34 1.17 -10.22
C CYS A 41 -7.54 0.53 -10.91
N ALA A 42 -8.74 0.75 -10.35
CA ALA A 42 -10.00 0.32 -10.95
C ALA A 42 -10.66 1.42 -11.81
N ILE A 43 -10.09 2.63 -11.85
CA ILE A 43 -10.58 3.70 -12.71
C ILE A 43 -10.40 3.30 -14.18
N PRO A 44 -11.45 3.31 -15.01
CA PRO A 44 -11.40 2.82 -16.38
C PRO A 44 -10.27 3.40 -17.25
N ALA A 45 -9.65 2.55 -18.07
CA ALA A 45 -8.52 2.89 -18.94
C ALA A 45 -8.84 3.89 -20.06
N ASN A 46 -10.12 4.14 -20.34
CA ASN A 46 -10.55 5.17 -21.29
C ASN A 46 -10.52 6.60 -20.69
N THR A 47 -10.11 6.74 -19.43
CA THR A 47 -9.89 8.05 -18.78
C THR A 47 -8.40 8.40 -18.74
N PRO A 48 -8.01 9.69 -18.72
CA PRO A 48 -6.62 10.12 -18.59
C PRO A 48 -6.14 9.95 -17.13
N HIS A 49 -6.06 8.69 -16.67
CA HIS A 49 -5.70 8.31 -15.31
C HIS A 49 -4.69 7.15 -15.31
N PRO A 50 -3.60 7.21 -14.51
CA PRO A 50 -2.64 6.12 -14.42
C PRO A 50 -3.31 4.83 -13.91
N GLN A 51 -3.26 3.77 -14.70
CA GLN A 51 -3.84 2.47 -14.35
C GLN A 51 -3.01 1.71 -13.32
N VAL A 52 -1.70 1.97 -13.28
CA VAL A 52 -0.79 1.43 -12.29
C VAL A 52 0.11 2.56 -11.81
N SER A 53 0.30 2.68 -10.50
CA SER A 53 1.18 3.72 -9.95
C SER A 53 1.82 3.27 -8.63
N ILE A 54 3.03 3.72 -8.35
CA ILE A 54 3.74 3.34 -7.12
C ILE A 54 3.25 4.13 -5.91
N PHE A 55 3.40 3.56 -4.71
CA PHE A 55 3.45 4.30 -3.46
C PHE A 55 4.88 4.84 -3.27
N PRO A 56 5.12 6.15 -3.43
CA PRO A 56 6.48 6.69 -3.41
C PRO A 56 7.08 6.72 -2.00
N MET A 57 6.25 6.72 -0.95
CA MET A 57 6.64 6.80 0.45
C MET A 57 5.67 6.01 1.35
N GLY A 58 6.04 5.86 2.61
CA GLY A 58 5.23 5.27 3.68
C GLY A 58 5.65 5.84 5.05
N SER A 59 5.77 4.98 6.06
CA SER A 59 6.31 5.34 7.37
C SER A 59 7.72 5.91 7.29
N VAL A 60 7.98 6.96 8.06
CA VAL A 60 9.32 7.59 8.18
C VAL A 60 10.16 7.00 9.31
N THR A 61 9.57 6.16 10.17
CA THR A 61 10.22 5.58 11.36
C THR A 61 10.27 4.06 11.32
N VAL A 62 9.33 3.41 10.63
CA VAL A 62 9.24 1.95 10.57
C VAL A 62 9.64 1.48 9.18
N LEU A 63 10.74 0.74 9.13
CA LEU A 63 11.26 0.14 7.91
C LEU A 63 11.09 -1.38 7.95
N LEU A 64 10.54 -1.97 6.89
CA LEU A 64 10.41 -3.42 6.71
C LEU A 64 11.38 -3.83 5.60
N GLY A 65 12.39 -4.63 5.95
CA GLY A 65 13.47 -4.97 5.01
C GLY A 65 14.24 -3.74 4.50
N GLY A 66 14.32 -2.68 5.32
CA GLY A 66 14.97 -1.42 4.96
C GLY A 66 14.13 -0.46 4.13
N LYS A 67 12.87 -0.81 3.80
CA LYS A 67 11.94 0.06 3.05
C LYS A 67 10.85 0.64 3.96
N PRO A 68 10.42 1.89 3.76
CA PRO A 68 9.27 2.47 4.47
C PRO A 68 8.03 1.57 4.43
N ALA A 69 7.44 1.25 5.59
CA ALA A 69 6.21 0.47 5.67
C ALA A 69 4.99 1.27 5.16
N LEU A 70 4.10 0.67 4.36
CA LEU A 70 2.84 1.32 4.00
C LEU A 70 1.80 1.20 5.11
N ARG A 71 1.03 2.26 5.27
CA ARG A 71 0.00 2.46 6.28
C ARG A 71 -1.27 2.94 5.61
N THR A 72 -2.41 2.71 6.24
CA THR A 72 -3.66 3.32 5.78
C THR A 72 -3.49 4.83 5.70
N SER A 73 -4.02 5.42 4.63
CA SER A 73 -3.86 6.80 4.18
C SER A 73 -2.55 7.17 3.46
N ASP A 74 -1.56 6.29 3.36
CA ASP A 74 -0.43 6.53 2.44
C ASP A 74 -0.94 6.51 0.98
N VAL A 75 -0.44 7.43 0.15
CA VAL A 75 -1.00 7.76 -1.17
C VAL A 75 -0.05 7.33 -2.29
N CYS A 76 -0.59 6.67 -3.31
CA CYS A 76 0.15 6.34 -4.54
C CYS A 76 0.07 7.47 -5.57
N ILE A 77 0.93 7.44 -6.59
CA ILE A 77 1.08 8.54 -7.57
C ILE A 77 -0.22 8.86 -8.32
N CYS A 78 -1.11 7.89 -8.56
CA CYS A 78 -2.40 8.19 -9.21
C CYS A 78 -3.41 8.91 -8.29
N GLY A 79 -3.10 9.06 -7.00
CA GLY A 79 -3.93 9.73 -6.00
C GLY A 79 -4.76 8.78 -5.12
N ALA A 80 -4.75 7.46 -5.37
CA ALA A 80 -5.41 6.51 -4.49
C ALA A 80 -4.65 6.38 -3.16
N ALA A 81 -5.37 6.31 -2.05
CA ALA A 81 -4.81 6.02 -0.74
C ALA A 81 -5.08 4.56 -0.36
N ALA A 82 -4.17 3.94 0.39
CA ALA A 82 -4.47 2.65 1.02
C ALA A 82 -5.66 2.82 1.99
N ALA A 83 -6.77 2.13 1.71
CA ALA A 83 -8.04 2.35 2.41
C ALA A 83 -8.22 1.41 3.60
N VAL A 84 -7.74 0.17 3.45
CA VAL A 84 -7.80 -0.87 4.48
C VAL A 84 -6.38 -1.30 4.84
N GLY A 85 -6.18 -1.65 6.10
CA GLY A 85 -4.98 -2.30 6.60
C GLY A 85 -5.37 -3.33 7.66
N GLU A 86 -4.38 -4.00 8.24
CA GLU A 86 -4.57 -4.93 9.35
C GLU A 86 -4.80 -4.16 10.66
N PRO A 87 -6.03 -4.16 11.22
CA PRO A 87 -6.41 -3.27 12.33
C PRO A 87 -5.66 -3.56 13.63
N THR A 88 -5.05 -4.74 13.77
CA THR A 88 -4.30 -5.14 14.96
C THR A 88 -2.81 -4.79 14.91
N VAL A 89 -2.30 -4.37 13.75
CA VAL A 89 -0.90 -3.99 13.56
C VAL A 89 -0.83 -2.52 13.21
N LEU A 90 -0.41 -1.70 14.18
CA LEU A 90 -0.34 -0.25 14.04
C LEU A 90 1.10 0.20 13.83
N ILE A 91 1.33 1.05 12.82
CA ILE A 91 2.66 1.53 12.44
C ILE A 91 2.73 3.06 12.60
N GLY A 92 3.83 3.53 13.19
CA GLY A 92 4.14 4.95 13.40
C GLY A 92 4.44 5.72 12.13
#